data_AF-A0A9D3BXY4-F1
#
_entry.id   AF-A0A9D3BXY4-F1
#
_cell.length_a   1.000
_cell.length_b   1.000
_cell.length_c   1.000
_cell.angle_alpha   90.00
_cell.angle_beta   90.00
_cell.angle_gamma   90.00
#
_symmetry.space_group_name_H-M   'P 1'
#
loop_
_entity.id
_entity.type
_entity.pdbx_description
1 polymer ?
#
loop_
_entity_poly.entity_id
_entity_poly.type
_entity_poly.pdbx_seq_one_letter_code
_entity_poly.pdbx_strand_id
1 'polypeptide(L)'
;MQVDRRCAVCCAWFTWLLLLFSTLSVGASGVGGTHKSIPASVVKLWASAFGGEMKSISAKYSGSQLLQKKYKEFEHTVRVEEIDGLRLVKRLAKNMEEMFHKKAQAMKVLNLHLSPITAEFCTQY
;
A
#
# COMPACT_ATOMS: atom_id res chain seq x y z
N MET A 1 12.95 -11.11 -7.39
CA MET A 1 12.54 -9.87 -6.69
C MET A 1 13.59 -8.80 -6.96
N GLN A 2 13.26 -7.82 -7.81
CA GLN A 2 14.15 -6.76 -8.33
C GLN A 2 13.45 -5.39 -8.14
N VAL A 3 12.90 -5.13 -6.95
CA VAL A 3 12.06 -3.94 -6.70
C VAL A 3 12.75 -2.90 -5.80
N ASP A 4 13.77 -3.27 -5.03
CA ASP A 4 14.32 -2.36 -4.01
C ASP A 4 15.50 -1.48 -4.48
N ARG A 5 16.21 -1.88 -5.55
CA ARG A 5 17.46 -1.20 -5.95
C ARG A 5 17.23 0.11 -6.72
N ARG A 6 16.07 0.25 -7.39
CA ARG A 6 15.68 1.50 -8.09
C ARG A 6 15.21 2.60 -7.13
N CYS A 7 14.61 2.21 -6.00
CA CYS A 7 14.08 3.15 -5.01
C CYS A 7 15.20 3.86 -4.25
N ALA A 8 16.22 3.12 -3.80
CA ALA A 8 17.36 3.68 -3.08
C ALA A 8 18.19 4.68 -3.91
N VAL A 9 18.39 4.39 -5.20
CA VAL A 9 19.09 5.30 -6.12
C VAL A 9 18.25 6.56 -6.34
N CYS A 10 16.94 6.44 -6.53
CA CYS A 10 16.07 7.61 -6.69
C CYS A 10 16.09 8.52 -5.45
N CYS A 11 16.02 7.94 -4.25
CA CYS A 11 16.08 8.69 -3.00
C CYS A 11 17.42 9.41 -2.80
N ALA A 12 18.55 8.76 -3.08
CA ALA A 12 19.87 9.36 -2.95
C ALA A 12 20.07 10.57 -3.87
N TRP A 13 19.57 10.48 -5.10
CA TRP A 13 19.63 11.57 -6.08
C TRP A 13 18.75 12.74 -5.68
N PHE A 14 17.53 12.48 -5.18
CA PHE A 14 16.66 13.53 -4.66
C PHE A 14 17.25 14.24 -3.44
N THR A 15 17.87 13.50 -2.51
CA THR A 15 18.52 14.11 -1.34
C THR A 15 19.73 14.96 -1.75
N TRP A 16 20.49 14.53 -2.75
CA TRP A 16 21.64 15.28 -3.25
C TRP A 16 21.20 16.55 -3.99
N LEU A 17 20.15 16.46 -4.81
CA LEU A 17 19.59 17.63 -5.50
C LEU A 17 19.09 18.68 -4.50
N LEU A 18 18.40 18.25 -3.43
CA LEU A 18 17.91 19.14 -2.37
C LEU A 18 19.05 19.80 -1.59
N LEU A 19 20.14 19.07 -1.31
CA LEU A 19 21.34 19.62 -0.66
C LEU A 19 22.04 20.66 -1.54
N LEU A 20 22.19 20.39 -2.85
CA LEU A 20 22.75 21.32 -3.81
C LEU A 20 21.94 22.63 -3.89
N PHE A 21 20.61 22.53 -4.01
CA PHE A 21 19.72 23.69 -4.02
C PHE A 21 19.80 24.51 -2.72
N SER A 22 19.93 23.84 -1.57
CA SER A 22 20.05 24.51 -0.27
C SER A 22 21.36 25.29 -0.17
N THR A 23 22.49 24.72 -0.62
CA THR A 23 23.79 25.40 -0.61
C THR A 23 23.85 26.56 -1.61
N LEU A 24 23.21 26.44 -2.78
CA LEU A 24 23.15 27.49 -3.79
C LEU A 24 22.30 28.69 -3.32
N SER A 25 21.28 28.43 -2.51
CA SER A 25 20.41 29.46 -1.93
C SER A 25 21.12 30.29 -0.85
N VAL A 26 22.10 29.70 -0.15
CA VAL A 26 22.89 30.37 0.91
C VAL A 26 23.97 31.29 0.32
N GLY A 27 24.52 30.97 -0.86
CA GLY A 27 25.55 31.77 -1.54
C GLY A 27 25.09 33.13 -2.07
N ALA A 28 23.78 33.39 -2.16
CA ALA A 28 23.22 34.62 -2.71
C ALA A 28 22.89 35.70 -1.65
N SER A 29 23.11 35.46 -0.35
CA SER A 29 22.73 36.39 0.72
C SER A 29 23.87 37.28 1.25
N GLY A 30 25.03 37.28 0.59
CA GLY A 30 26.19 38.08 0.97
C GLY A 30 26.16 39.54 0.50
N VAL A 31 25.05 40.27 0.62
CA VAL A 31 25.01 41.74 0.49
C VAL A 31 23.92 42.27 1.41
N GLY A 32 24.27 43.24 2.26
CA GLY A 32 23.38 43.91 3.22
C GLY A 32 22.23 44.68 2.57
N GLY A 33 21.21 43.96 2.11
CA GLY A 33 19.88 44.50 1.88
C GLY A 33 19.10 44.40 3.18
N THR A 34 18.49 45.51 3.62
CA THR A 34 17.45 45.49 4.65
C THR A 34 16.45 44.38 4.34
N HIS A 35 16.49 43.29 5.09
CA HIS A 35 15.57 42.16 4.93
C HIS A 35 14.19 42.67 5.31
N LYS A 36 13.43 43.18 4.33
CA LYS A 36 12.00 43.44 4.48
C LYS A 36 11.31 42.09 4.54
N SER A 37 11.42 41.44 5.69
CA SER A 37 10.73 40.20 5.99
C SER A 37 9.26 40.40 5.66
N ILE A 38 8.72 39.56 4.79
CA ILE A 38 7.31 39.60 4.41
C ILE A 38 6.50 39.55 5.71
N PRO A 39 5.56 40.49 5.95
CA PRO A 39 4.80 40.53 7.18
C PRO A 39 4.05 39.21 7.37
N ALA A 40 4.02 38.68 8.59
CA ALA A 40 3.34 37.43 8.90
C ALA A 40 1.84 37.45 8.51
N SER A 41 1.22 38.63 8.50
CA SER A 41 -0.15 38.82 8.02
C SER A 41 -0.32 38.50 6.54
N VAL A 42 0.65 38.86 5.69
CA VAL A 42 0.63 38.59 4.24
C VAL A 42 0.82 37.09 3.99
N VAL A 43 1.75 36.45 4.71
CA VAL A 43 1.96 35.00 4.62
C VAL A 43 0.71 34.24 5.05
N LYS A 44 0.04 34.68 6.11
CA LYS A 44 -1.22 34.08 6.58
C LYS A 44 -2.34 34.24 5.55
N LEU A 45 -2.45 35.40 4.91
CA LEU A 45 -3.41 35.64 3.83
C LEU A 45 -3.16 34.70 2.64
N TRP A 46 -1.90 34.55 2.22
CA TRP A 46 -1.55 33.64 1.14
C TRP A 46 -1.86 32.18 1.48
N ALA A 47 -1.46 31.72 2.68
CA ALA A 47 -1.75 30.37 3.13
C ALA A 47 -3.26 30.09 3.19
N SER A 48 -4.05 31.07 3.64
CA SER A 48 -5.51 30.94 3.74
C SER A 48 -6.17 30.93 2.36
N ALA A 49 -5.80 31.86 1.48
CA ALA A 49 -6.35 31.94 0.13
C ALA A 49 -5.94 30.71 -0.70
N PHE A 50 -4.65 30.40 -0.76
CA PHE A 50 -4.13 29.28 -1.54
C PHE A 50 -4.58 27.93 -0.99
N GLY A 51 -4.53 27.73 0.33
CA GLY A 51 -5.00 26.48 0.95
C GLY A 51 -6.49 26.25 0.77
N GLY A 52 -7.29 27.33 0.83
CA GLY A 52 -8.72 27.30 0.54
C GLY A 52 -9.01 26.90 -0.91
N GLU A 53 -8.36 27.54 -1.87
CA GLU A 53 -8.50 27.23 -3.30
C GLU A 53 -8.06 25.80 -3.62
N MET A 54 -6.92 25.36 -3.09
CA MET A 54 -6.44 24.00 -3.30
C MET A 54 -7.41 22.94 -2.73
N LYS A 55 -7.97 23.19 -1.54
CA LYS A 55 -9.00 22.34 -0.94
C LYS A 55 -10.28 22.33 -1.81
N SER A 56 -10.67 23.49 -2.34
CA SER A 56 -11.84 23.63 -3.22
C SER A 56 -11.68 22.83 -4.51
N ILE A 57 -10.55 22.96 -5.19
CA ILE A 57 -10.22 22.19 -6.41
C ILE A 57 -10.21 20.69 -6.10
N SER A 58 -9.54 20.27 -5.03
CA SER A 58 -9.51 18.86 -4.63
C SER A 58 -10.91 18.31 -4.35
N ALA A 59 -11.75 19.04 -3.60
CA ALA A 59 -13.12 18.63 -3.31
C ALA A 59 -13.98 18.54 -4.59
N LYS A 60 -13.82 19.49 -5.52
CA LYS A 60 -14.59 19.54 -6.77
C LYS A 60 -14.21 18.42 -7.74
N TYR A 61 -12.92 18.12 -7.89
CA TYR A 61 -12.43 17.22 -8.95
C TYR A 61 -12.04 15.82 -8.47
N SER A 62 -11.79 15.59 -7.18
CA SER A 62 -11.45 14.24 -6.67
C SER A 62 -12.60 13.23 -6.80
N GLY A 63 -13.85 13.69 -6.91
CA GLY A 63 -15.03 12.83 -6.91
C GLY A 63 -15.35 12.21 -5.54
N SER A 64 -14.58 12.51 -4.49
CA SER A 64 -14.78 11.99 -3.13
C SER A 64 -16.20 12.28 -2.58
N GLN A 65 -16.74 13.47 -2.88
CA GLN A 65 -18.10 13.83 -2.48
C GLN A 65 -19.18 13.00 -3.20
N LEU A 66 -18.95 12.64 -4.47
CA LEU A 66 -19.85 11.76 -5.22
C LEU A 66 -19.81 10.34 -4.65
N LEU A 67 -18.61 9.82 -4.41
CA LEU A 67 -18.44 8.50 -3.80
C LEU A 67 -19.10 8.44 -2.43
N GLN A 68 -18.92 9.46 -1.58
CA GLN A 68 -19.57 9.50 -0.26
C GLN A 68 -21.10 9.53 -0.35
N LYS A 69 -21.67 10.26 -1.33
CA LYS A 69 -23.12 10.23 -1.58
C LYS A 69 -23.59 8.87 -2.07
N LYS A 70 -22.85 8.25 -3.00
CA LYS A 70 -23.16 6.92 -3.51
C LYS A 70 -23.09 5.86 -2.41
N TYR A 71 -22.08 5.89 -1.54
CA TYR A 71 -22.03 4.97 -0.39
C TYR A 71 -23.27 5.10 0.52
N LYS A 72 -23.73 6.33 0.82
CA LYS A 72 -24.99 6.54 1.58
C LYS A 72 -26.24 6.04 0.83
N GLU A 73 -26.28 6.21 -0.49
CA GLU A 73 -27.31 5.63 -1.35
C GLU A 73 -27.26 4.09 -1.40
N PHE A 74 -26.13 3.46 -1.05
CA PHE A 74 -25.99 2.01 -1.03
C PHE A 74 -25.98 1.41 0.38
N GLU A 75 -25.98 2.21 1.46
CA GLU A 75 -26.06 1.72 2.85
C GLU A 75 -27.31 0.88 3.12
N HIS A 76 -28.40 1.12 2.40
CA HIS A 76 -29.63 0.32 2.51
C HIS A 76 -29.56 -1.01 1.75
N THR A 77 -28.68 -1.12 0.75
CA THR A 77 -28.47 -2.35 -0.05
C THR A 77 -27.28 -3.16 0.44
N VAL A 78 -26.26 -2.51 1.00
CA VAL A 78 -25.02 -3.11 1.48
C VAL A 78 -24.96 -2.98 2.99
N ARG A 79 -25.14 -4.09 3.70
CA ARG A 79 -25.03 -4.13 5.16
C ARG A 79 -23.55 -4.21 5.55
N VAL A 80 -23.14 -3.30 6.44
CA VAL A 80 -21.87 -3.42 7.12
C VAL A 80 -22.05 -4.44 8.24
N GLU A 81 -21.48 -5.63 8.06
CA GLU A 81 -21.45 -6.66 9.09
C GLU A 81 -20.13 -6.61 9.85
N GLU A 82 -20.20 -6.64 11.17
CA GLU A 82 -19.03 -6.78 12.01
C GLU A 82 -18.45 -8.18 11.86
N ILE A 83 -17.16 -8.27 11.53
CA ILE A 83 -16.48 -9.54 11.35
C ILE A 83 -15.97 -10.04 12.70
N ASP A 84 -16.52 -11.16 13.17
CA ASP A 84 -15.95 -11.90 14.30
C ASP A 84 -14.64 -12.59 13.88
N GLY A 85 -13.52 -11.99 14.28
CA GLY A 85 -12.18 -12.49 13.97
C GLY A 85 -11.90 -13.90 14.48
N LEU A 86 -12.48 -14.29 15.63
CA LEU A 86 -12.29 -15.64 16.18
C LEU A 86 -13.02 -16.67 15.33
N ARG A 87 -14.25 -16.36 14.89
CA ARG A 87 -15.00 -17.23 13.95
C ARG A 87 -14.29 -17.33 12.60
N LEU A 88 -13.70 -16.25 12.10
CA LEU A 88 -12.95 -16.26 10.84
C LEU A 88 -11.74 -17.20 10.92
N VAL A 89 -10.91 -17.05 11.96
CA VAL A 89 -9.71 -17.87 12.15
C VAL A 89 -10.08 -19.34 12.37
N LYS A 90 -11.14 -19.64 13.14
CA LYS A 90 -11.65 -21.01 13.31
C LYS A 90 -12.09 -21.64 12.00
N ARG A 91 -12.79 -20.90 11.14
CA ARG A 91 -13.23 -21.39 9.81
C ARG A 91 -12.02 -21.64 8.90
N LEU A 92 -11.05 -20.74 8.90
CA LEU A 92 -9.81 -20.90 8.14
C LEU A 92 -9.06 -22.16 8.57
N ALA A 93 -8.88 -22.36 9.88
CA ALA A 93 -8.20 -23.54 10.42
C ALA A 93 -8.90 -24.84 10.00
N LYS A 94 -10.23 -24.90 10.10
CA LYS A 94 -11.02 -26.07 9.67
C LYS A 94 -10.88 -26.35 8.17
N ASN A 95 -10.91 -25.31 7.33
CA ASN A 95 -10.73 -25.48 5.89
C ASN A 95 -9.32 -26.00 5.56
N MET A 96 -8.30 -25.53 6.28
CA MET A 96 -6.93 -26.01 6.12
C MET A 96 -6.78 -27.47 6.55
N GLU A 97 -7.40 -27.86 7.67
CA GLU A 97 -7.44 -29.25 8.12
C GLU A 97 -8.03 -30.18 7.05
N GLU A 98 -9.17 -29.80 6.46
CA GLU A 98 -9.82 -30.58 5.41
C GLU A 98 -8.95 -30.69 4.15
N MET A 99 -8.32 -29.59 3.73
CA MET A 99 -7.39 -29.60 2.60
C MET A 99 -6.17 -30.49 2.85
N PHE A 100 -5.60 -30.44 4.06
CA PHE A 100 -4.48 -31.30 4.42
C PHE A 100 -4.89 -32.77 4.46
N HIS A 101 -6.08 -33.09 4.95
CA HIS A 101 -6.59 -34.45 4.95
C HIS A 101 -6.75 -34.99 3.53
N LYS A 102 -7.34 -34.22 2.62
CA LYS A 102 -7.47 -34.57 1.20
C LYS A 102 -6.11 -34.77 0.52
N LYS A 103 -5.13 -33.88 0.80
CA LYS A 103 -3.76 -34.01 0.26
C LYS A 103 -3.06 -35.27 0.79
N ALA A 104 -3.25 -35.61 2.06
CA ALA A 104 -2.70 -36.83 2.67
C ALA A 104 -3.33 -38.10 2.11
N GLN A 105 -4.64 -38.11 1.88
CA GLN A 105 -5.34 -39.22 1.24
C GLN A 105 -4.85 -39.45 -0.20
N ALA A 106 -4.72 -38.39 -1.00
CA ALA A 106 -4.19 -38.48 -2.36
C ALA A 106 -2.76 -39.06 -2.36
N MET A 107 -1.90 -38.62 -1.44
CA MET A 107 -0.56 -39.17 -1.28
C MET A 107 -0.56 -40.66 -0.91
N LYS A 108 -1.47 -41.09 -0.03
CA LYS A 108 -1.62 -42.52 0.33
C LYS A 108 -2.04 -43.36 -0.86
N VAL A 109 -3.05 -42.92 -1.62
CA VAL A 109 -3.52 -43.63 -2.83
C VAL A 109 -2.40 -43.72 -3.86
N LEU A 110 -1.69 -42.61 -4.11
CA LEU A 110 -0.53 -42.57 -5.00
C LEU A 110 0.55 -43.57 -4.54
N ASN A 111 0.94 -43.55 -3.27
CA ASN A 111 1.95 -44.46 -2.73
C ASN A 111 1.52 -45.93 -2.79
N LEU A 112 0.25 -46.23 -2.53
CA LEU A 112 -0.29 -47.59 -2.65
C LEU A 112 -0.28 -48.07 -4.11
N HIS A 113 -0.52 -47.19 -5.09
CA HIS A 113 -0.40 -47.50 -6.52
C HIS A 113 1.04 -47.56 -7.03
N LEU A 114 1.97 -46.83 -6.41
CA LEU A 114 3.39 -47.01 -6.71
C LEU A 114 3.98 -48.27 -6.08
N SER A 115 3.43 -48.79 -4.98
CA SER A 115 4.01 -49.96 -4.29
C SER A 115 4.16 -51.22 -5.17
N PRO A 116 3.18 -51.64 -6.02
CA PRO A 116 3.37 -52.75 -6.93
C PRO A 116 4.35 -52.40 -8.06
N ILE A 117 4.30 -51.18 -8.59
CA ILE A 117 5.17 -50.70 -9.68
C ILE A 117 6.65 -50.65 -9.23
N THR A 118 6.90 -50.18 -8.01
CA THR A 118 8.24 -50.16 -7.40
C THR A 118 8.71 -51.55 -7.01
N ALA A 119 7.81 -52.47 -6.63
CA ALA A 119 8.15 -53.85 -6.33
C ALA A 119 8.51 -54.64 -7.60
N GLU A 120 7.73 -54.49 -8.68
CA GLU A 120 8.01 -55.10 -9.98
C GLU A 120 9.35 -54.63 -10.58
N PHE A 121 9.66 -53.32 -10.49
CA PHE A 121 10.94 -52.79 -10.96
C PHE A 121 12.14 -53.27 -10.12
N CYS A 122 11.94 -53.59 -8.84
CA CYS A 122 12.99 -54.11 -7.95
C CYS A 122 13.24 -55.62 -8.16
N THR A 123 12.26 -56.38 -8.66
CA THR A 123 12.43 -57.79 -9.04
C THR A 123 13.01 -58.00 -10.44
N GLN A 124 13.10 -56.94 -11.25
CA GLN A 124 13.59 -56.99 -12.63
C GLN A 124 15.06 -56.56 -12.77
N TYR A 125 15.77 -56.35 -11.66
CA TYR A 125 17.21 -56.10 -11.55
C TYR A 125 17.87 -57.06 -10.56
#